data_AF-A0A3N8QEA5-F1
#
_entry.id   AF-A0A3N8QEA5-F1
#
_cell.length_a   1.000
_cell.length_b   1.000
_cell.length_c   1.000
_cell.angle_alpha   90.00
_cell.angle_beta   90.00
_cell.angle_gamma   90.00
#
_symmetry.space_group_name_H-M   'P 1'
#
loop_
_entity.id
_entity.type
_entity.pdbx_description
1 polymer ?
#
loop_
_entity_poly.entity_id
_entity_poly.type
_entity_poly.pdbx_seq_one_letter_code
_entity_poly.pdbx_strand_id
1 'polypeptide(L)' 'MGFLIELRGRTVWLIRSCEDGTTDQVKRTTLGTFFLPSGPFEPLLAQLSVDERETLQRWLDARTQAVSRKPKTRTRGMCP' A
#
# COMPACT_ATOMS: atom_id res chain seq x y z
N MET A 1 -15.34 -4.26 8.96
CA MET A 1 -13.93 -4.73 8.88
C MET A 1 -13.25 -4.03 7.73
N GLY A 2 -12.24 -3.20 8.01
CA GLY A 2 -11.56 -2.39 6.99
C GLY A 2 -10.09 -2.74 6.87
N PHE A 3 -9.55 -2.70 5.65
CA PHE A 3 -8.11 -2.87 5.39
C PHE A 3 -7.52 -1.56 4.88
N LEU A 4 -6.49 -1.08 5.56
CA LEU A 4 -5.83 0.19 5.29
C LEU A 4 -4.37 -0.05 4.90
N ILE A 5 -3.93 0.63 3.85
CA ILE A 5 -2.55 0.59 3.36
C ILE A 5 -1.98 2.00 3.48
N GLU A 6 -1.00 2.20 4.36
CA GLU A 6 -0.32 3.49 4.50
C GLU A 6 1.09 3.42 3.92
N LEU A 7 1.46 4.39 3.08
CA LEU A 7 2.86 4.60 2.71
C LEU A 7 3.47 5.67 3.61
N ARG A 8 4.54 5.31 4.33
CA ARG A 8 5.38 6.26 5.06
C ARG A 8 6.79 6.24 4.45
N GLY A 9 7.10 7.25 3.66
CA GLY A 9 8.35 7.30 2.89
C GLY A 9 8.42 6.17 1.86
N ARG A 10 9.20 5.13 2.14
CA ARG A 10 9.31 3.92 1.29
C ARG A 10 8.77 2.66 1.97
N THR A 11 8.27 2.78 3.19
CA THR A 11 7.73 1.65 3.96
C THR A 11 6.22 1.64 3.83
N VAL A 12 5.67 0.49 3.45
CA VAL A 12 4.22 0.24 3.39
C VAL A 12 3.80 -0.42 4.69
N TRP A 13 2.74 0.09 5.29
CA TRP A 13 2.13 -0.40 6.51
C TRP A 13 0.77 -1.00 6.18
N LEU A 14 0.54 -2.23 6.64
CA LEU A 14 -0.74 -2.92 6.48
C LEU A 14 -1.47 -2.89 7.81
N ILE A 15 -2.64 -2.26 7.83
CA ILE A 15 -3.40 -2.01 9.04
C ILE A 15 -4.79 -2.59 8.87
N ARG A 16 -5.16 -3.52 9.75
CA ARG A 16 -6.52 -4.06 9.85
C ARG A 16 -7.31 -3.23 10.85
N SER A 17 -8.49 -2.80 10.45
CA SER A 17 -9.43 -2.08 11.30
C SER A 17 -10.59 -3.01 11.64
N CYS A 18 -10.72 -3.33 12.92
CA CYS A 18 -11.89 -4.01 13.47
C CYS A 18 -12.79 -2.99 14.16
N GLU A 19 -14.05 -2.93 13.74
CA GLU A 19 -15.07 -2.31 14.57
C GLU A 19 -15.35 -3.24 15.74
N ASP A 20 -15.15 -2.73 16.96
CA ASP A 20 -15.50 -3.42 18.18
C ASP A 20 -16.99 -3.18 18.41
N GLY A 21 -17.84 -4.20 18.24
CA GLY A 21 -19.31 -4.06 18.27
C GLY A 21 -19.91 -3.54 19.59
N THR A 22 -19.08 -3.30 20.59
CA THR A 22 -19.44 -2.81 21.92
C THR A 22 -19.15 -1.32 22.14
N THR A 23 -18.30 -0.69 21.32
CA THR A 23 -17.95 0.73 21.43
C THR A 23 -17.74 1.35 20.06
N ASP A 24 -18.08 2.63 19.87
CA ASP A 24 -17.79 3.42 18.65
C ASP A 24 -16.27 3.61 18.38
N GLN A 25 -15.42 2.81 19.01
CA GLN A 25 -13.98 2.86 18.87
C GLN A 25 -13.51 1.83 17.84
N VAL A 26 -12.95 2.32 16.74
CA VAL A 26 -12.31 1.47 15.74
C VAL A 26 -10.94 1.01 16.27
N LYS A 27 -10.79 -0.28 16.53
CA LYS A 27 -9.49 -0.88 16.86
C LYS A 27 -8.68 -1.07 15.58
N ARG A 28 -7.50 -0.44 15.52
CA ARG A 28 -6.55 -0.56 14.42
C ARG A 28 -5.38 -1.43 14.85
N THR A 29 -5.13 -2.51 14.12
CA THR A 29 -4.04 -3.44 14.35
C THR A 29 -3.09 -3.39 13.16
N THR A 30 -1.82 -3.11 13.41
CA THR A 30 -0.79 -3.21 12.37
C THR A 30 -0.46 -4.68 12.17
N LEU A 31 -0.72 -5.21 10.97
CA LEU A 31 -0.39 -6.59 10.59
C LEU A 31 1.10 -6.74 10.28
N GLY A 32 1.70 -5.69 9.72
CA GLY A 32 3.12 -5.62 9.46
C GLY A 32 3.47 -4.54 8.47
N THR A 33 4.76 -4.49 8.14
CA THR A 33 5.33 -3.50 7.24
C THR A 33 6.29 -4.14 6.26
N PHE A 34 6.38 -3.59 5.06
CA PHE A 34 7.40 -3.99 4.09
C PHE A 34 7.96 -2.80 3.34
N PHE A 35 9.15 -2.98 2.76
CA PHE A 35 9.79 -1.96 1.97
C PHE A 35 9.28 -2.01 0.53
N LEU A 36 8.70 -0.90 0.04
CA LEU A 36 8.00 -0.86 -1.26
C LEU A 36 8.87 -1.39 -2.42
N PRO A 37 10.15 -0.99 -2.58
CA PRO A 37 11.02 -1.54 -3.64
C PRO A 37 11.27 -3.05 -3.55
N SER A 38 11.21 -3.63 -2.36
CA SER A 38 11.42 -5.07 -2.15
C SER A 38 10.13 -5.87 -2.26
N GLY A 39 8.97 -5.21 -2.19
CA GLY A 39 7.67 -5.86 -2.16
C GLY A 39 7.36 -6.51 -0.80
N PRO A 40 6.14 -7.06 -0.66
CA PRO A 40 5.71 -7.75 0.55
C PRO A 40 6.41 -9.12 0.68
N PHE A 41 6.79 -9.49 1.90
CA PHE A 41 7.39 -10.79 2.19
C PHE A 41 6.30 -11.87 2.34
N GLU A 42 6.59 -13.12 1.95
CA GLU A 42 5.60 -14.21 1.99
C GLU A 42 4.92 -14.42 3.36
N PRO A 43 5.62 -14.35 4.52
CA PRO A 43 4.96 -14.50 5.82
C PRO A 43 3.95 -13.40 6.15
N LEU A 44 4.13 -12.20 5.59
CA LEU A 44 3.18 -11.11 5.75
C LEU A 44 1.94 -11.35 4.88
N LEU A 45 2.15 -11.81 3.64
CA LEU A 45 1.05 -12.20 2.76
C LEU A 45 0.23 -13.34 3.35
N ALA A 46 0.89 -14.33 3.99
CA ALA A 46 0.24 -15.46 4.65
C ALA A 46 -0.80 -15.03 5.70
N GLN A 47 -0.58 -13.92 6.39
CA GLN A 47 -1.47 -13.37 7.44
C GLN A 47 -2.67 -12.60 6.88
N LEU A 48 -2.63 -12.25 5.59
CA LEU A 48 -3.71 -11.53 4.91
C LEU A 48 -4.77 -12.50 4.40
N SER A 49 -6.02 -12.14 4.58
CA SER A 49 -7.17 -12.77 3.92
C SER A 49 -7.12 -12.54 2.41
N VAL A 50 -7.90 -13.33 1.66
CA VAL A 50 -7.94 -13.22 0.18
C VAL A 50 -8.28 -11.80 -0.27
N ASP A 51 -9.32 -11.19 0.32
CA ASP A 51 -9.74 -9.81 0.00
C ASP A 51 -8.65 -8.76 0.31
N GLU A 52 -7.90 -8.96 1.40
CA GLU A 52 -6.81 -8.06 1.81
C GLU A 52 -5.64 -8.17 0.85
N ARG A 53 -5.31 -9.39 0.39
CA ARG A 53 -4.28 -9.62 -0.63
C ARG A 53 -4.66 -8.99 -1.96
N GLU A 54 -5.91 -9.16 -2.39
CA GLU A 54 -6.41 -8.51 -3.61
C GLU A 54 -6.34 -6.98 -3.52
N THR A 55 -6.72 -6.43 -2.36
CA THR A 55 -6.64 -4.98 -2.12
C THR A 55 -5.18 -4.50 -2.17
N LEU A 56 -4.27 -5.24 -1.55
CA LEU A 56 -2.83 -4.95 -1.60
C LEU A 56 -2.30 -5.02 -3.04
N GLN A 57 -2.67 -6.05 -3.79
CA GLN A 57 -2.25 -6.24 -5.18
C GLN A 57 -2.72 -5.06 -6.06
N ARG A 58 -4.00 -4.70 -5.99
CA ARG A 58 -4.56 -3.55 -6.74
C ARG A 58 -3.85 -2.25 -6.39
N TRP A 59 -3.51 -2.05 -5.12
CA TRP A 59 -2.75 -0.88 -4.67
C TRP A 59 -1.32 -0.86 -5.25
N LEU A 60 -0.63 -2.00 -5.28
CA LEU A 60 0.69 -2.14 -5.89
C LEU A 60 0.65 -1.90 -7.42
N ASP A 61 -0.36 -2.43 -8.10
CA ASP A 61 -0.55 -2.23 -9.53
C ASP A 61 -0.81 -0.76 -9.87
N ALA A 62 -1.69 -0.09 -9.11
CA ALA A 62 -1.94 1.34 -9.28
C ALA A 62 -0.66 2.18 -9.08
N ARG A 63 0.20 1.77 -8.15
CA ARG A 63 1.53 2.38 -7.91
C ARG A 63 2.46 2.21 -9.10
N THR A 64 2.58 0.99 -9.63
CA THR A 64 3.42 0.71 -10.80
C THR A 64 2.98 1.54 -11.99
N GLN A 65 1.67 1.67 -12.22
CA GLN A 65 1.12 2.54 -13.26
C GLN A 65 1.43 4.01 -13.00
N ALA A 66 1.31 4.50 -11.76
CA ALA A 66 1.64 5.88 -11.42
C ALA A 66 3.13 6.21 -11.62
N VAL A 67 4.03 5.26 -11.34
CA VAL A 67 5.46 5.41 -11.63
C VAL A 67 5.72 5.46 -13.13
N SER A 68 5.07 4.60 -13.91
CA SER A 68 5.17 4.56 -15.37
C SER A 68 4.61 5.83 -16.05
N ARG A 69 3.57 6.44 -15.46
CA ARG A 69 2.95 7.69 -15.93
C ARG A 69 3.78 8.94 -15.66
N LYS A 70 4.93 8.86 -14.97
CA LYS A 70 5.81 10.03 -14.86
C LYS A 70 6.31 10.38 -16.26
N PRO A 71 5.92 11.55 -16.82
CA PRO A 71 6.41 11.94 -18.14
C PRO A 71 7.92 12.07 -18.05
N LYS A 72 8.65 11.43 -18.98
CA LYS A 72 10.03 11.77 -19.29
C LYS A 72 10.09 13.29 -19.42
N THR A 73 10.73 13.94 -18.45
CA THR A 73 11.02 15.38 -18.51
C THR A 73 11.70 15.62 -19.84
N ARG A 74 10.95 16.22 -20.77
CA ARG A 74 11.40 16.60 -22.09
C ARG A 74 12.53 17.60 -21.85
N THR A 75 13.77 17.20 -22.09
CA THR A 75 14.93 18.09 -22.18
C THR A 75 14.65 19.08 -23.31
N ARG A 76 13.93 20.16 -23.02
CA ARG A 76 13.85 21.35 -23.86
C ARG A 76 15.00 22.26 -23.48
N GLY A 77 16.22 21.80 -23.80
CA GLY A 77 17.34 22.69 -24.05
C GLY A 77 17.28 23.08 -25.51
N MET A 78 16.53 24.13 -25.83
CA MET A 78 16.62 24.87 -27.09
C MET A 78 15.97 26.23 -26.84
N CYS A 79 16.81 27.21 -26.53
CA CYS A 79 16.53 28.61 -26.76
C CYS A 79 17.65 29.17 -27.63
N PRO A 80 17.32 30.05 -28.60
CA PRO A 80 18.17 30.47 -29.71
C PRO A 80 19.37 31.32 -29.31
#